data_AF-Q83UZ9-F1
#
_entry.id   AF-Q83UZ9-F1
#
_cell.length_a   1.000
_cell.length_b   1.000
_cell.length_c   1.000
_cell.angle_alpha   90.00
_cell.angle_beta   90.00
_cell.angle_gamma   90.00
#
_symmetry.space_group_name_H-M   'P 1'
#
loop_
_entity.id
_entity.type
_entity.pdbx_description
1 polymer ?
#
loop_
_entity_poly.entity_id
_entity_poly.type
_entity_poly.pdbx_seq_one_letter_code
_entity_poly.pdbx_strand_id
1 'polypeptide(L)' 'ERSTVEYLGRSYKEALLKLIEHCLSPDAGGYTPSDFPVAHLNQQELDDILAEID' A
#
# COMPACT_ATOMS: atom_id res chain seq x y z
N GLU A 1 -7.30 -31.96 10.61
CA GLU A 1 -7.05 -31.27 9.32
C GLU A 1 -8.03 -30.14 9.04
N ARG A 2 -9.36 -30.36 9.04
CA ARG A 2 -10.36 -29.30 8.81
C ARG A 2 -10.21 -28.09 9.75
N SER A 3 -10.01 -28.33 11.05
CA SER A 3 -9.79 -27.27 12.04
C SER A 3 -8.53 -26.42 11.78
N THR A 4 -7.48 -27.01 11.21
CA THR A 4 -6.22 -26.33 10.88
C THR A 4 -6.42 -25.38 9.70
N VAL A 5 -7.14 -25.81 8.66
CA VAL A 5 -7.46 -24.97 7.49
C VAL A 5 -8.40 -23.83 7.88
N GLU A 6 -9.40 -24.10 8.70
CA GLU A 6 -10.34 -23.08 9.20
C GLU A 6 -9.63 -22.03 10.06
N TYR A 7 -8.69 -22.45 10.91
CA TYR A 7 -7.85 -21.54 11.68
C TYR A 7 -6.99 -20.67 10.76
N LEU A 8 -6.28 -21.27 9.81
CA LEU A 8 -5.45 -20.54 8.85
C LEU A 8 -6.28 -19.51 8.07
N GLY A 9 -7.45 -19.90 7.56
CA GLY A 9 -8.34 -19.00 6.83
C GLY A 9 -8.81 -17.81 7.68
N ARG A 10 -9.13 -18.04 8.96
CA ARG A 10 -9.51 -16.98 9.89
C ARG A 10 -8.35 -16.02 10.14
N SER A 11 -7.17 -16.54 10.48
CA SER A 11 -5.97 -15.72 10.72
C SER A 11 -5.56 -14.92 9.48
N TYR A 12 -5.66 -15.51 8.30
CA TYR A 12 -5.35 -14.83 7.04
C TYR A 12 -6.33 -13.69 6.76
N LYS A 13 -7.64 -13.94 6.95
CA LYS A 13 -8.67 -12.90 6.82
C LYS A 13 -8.42 -11.74 7.79
N GLU A 14 -8.10 -12.03 9.05
CA GLU A 14 -7.78 -10.99 10.04
C GLU A 14 -6.55 -10.16 9.65
N ALA A 15 -5.52 -10.82 9.10
CA ALA A 15 -4.34 -10.12 8.60
C ALA A 15 -4.67 -9.19 7.40
N LEU A 16 -5.48 -9.68 6.46
CA LEU A 16 -5.91 -8.86 5.31
C LEU A 16 -6.74 -7.66 5.74
N LEU A 17 -7.65 -7.82 6.69
CA LEU A 17 -8.46 -6.70 7.20
C LEU A 17 -7.58 -5.62 7.85
N LYS A 18 -6.55 -6.02 8.61
CA LYS A 18 -5.56 -5.07 9.17
C LYS A 18 -4.77 -4.34 8.10
N LEU A 19 -4.38 -5.03 7.02
CA LEU A 19 -3.70 -4.39 5.89
C LEU A 19 -4.61 -3.39 5.18
N ILE A 20 -5.87 -3.74 4.96
CA ILE A 20 -6.85 -2.83 4.35
C ILE A 20 -7.05 -1.59 5.23
N GLU A 21 -7.22 -1.76 6.54
CA GLU A 21 -7.34 -0.64 7.48
C GLU A 21 -6.11 0.28 7.41
N HIS A 22 -4.90 -0.28 7.35
CA HIS A 22 -3.69 0.50 7.15
C HIS A 22 -3.72 1.26 5.82
N CYS A 23 -4.04 0.61 4.70
CA CYS A 23 -4.09 1.24 3.38
C CYS A 23 -5.16 2.35 3.25
N LEU A 24 -6.16 2.38 4.15
CA LEU A 24 -7.17 3.44 4.19
C LEU A 24 -6.78 4.61 5.11
N SER A 25 -5.65 4.52 5.81
CA SER A 25 -5.13 5.62 6.64
C SER A 25 -4.77 6.82 5.76
N PRO A 26 -5.00 8.08 6.20
CA PRO A 26 -4.63 9.28 5.44
C PRO A 26 -3.13 9.34 5.10
N ASP A 27 -2.29 8.81 5.98
CA ASP A 27 -0.83 8.78 5.82
C ASP A 27 -0.34 7.55 5.04
N ALA A 28 -1.24 6.64 4.66
CA ALA A 28 -0.88 5.45 3.92
C ALA A 28 -1.03 5.68 2.42
N GLY A 29 0.00 5.29 1.68
CA GLY A 29 0.12 5.52 0.26
C GLY A 29 1.29 6.44 -0.05
N GLY A 30 1.30 6.95 -1.26
CA GLY A 30 2.40 7.69 -1.84
C GLY A 30 2.42 7.44 -3.34
N TYR A 31 2.97 8.38 -4.09
CA TYR A 31 3.08 8.21 -5.52
C TYR A 31 4.37 7.47 -5.87
N THR A 32 4.27 6.64 -6.89
CA THR A 32 5.42 6.00 -7.53
C THR A 32 5.53 6.50 -8.98
N PRO A 33 6.71 6.40 -9.62
CA PRO A 33 6.85 6.70 -11.04
C PRO A 33 5.86 5.96 -11.95
N SER A 34 5.41 4.77 -11.53
CA SER A 34 4.46 3.94 -12.27
C SER A 34 3.07 4.60 -12.41
N ASP A 35 2.73 5.51 -11.50
CA ASP A 35 1.48 6.27 -11.52
C ASP A 35 1.52 7.41 -12.58
N PHE A 36 2.73 7.81 -13.00
CA PHE A 36 2.96 8.89 -13.97
C PHE A 36 3.87 8.43 -15.14
N PRO A 37 3.48 7.41 -15.92
CA PRO A 37 4.37 6.75 -16.88
C PRO A 37 4.87 7.67 -18.01
N VAL A 38 4.17 8.77 -18.28
CA VAL A 38 4.54 9.76 -19.32
C VAL A 38 5.54 10.80 -18.80
N ALA A 39 5.65 10.98 -17.48
CA ALA A 39 6.52 11.98 -16.87
C ALA A 39 8.00 11.56 -16.86
N HIS A 40 8.29 10.25 -17.04
CA HIS A 40 9.64 9.69 -17.05
C HIS A 40 10.50 10.05 -15.83
N LEU A 41 9.86 10.19 -14.67
CA LEU A 41 10.52 10.52 -13.41
C LEU A 41 11.11 9.28 -12.76
N ASN A 42 12.23 9.44 -12.06
CA ASN A 42 12.66 8.50 -11.04
C ASN A 42 12.03 8.83 -9.68
N GLN A 43 12.18 7.95 -8.68
CA GLN A 43 11.56 8.16 -7.35
C GLN A 43 12.05 9.43 -6.66
N GLN A 44 13.34 9.78 -6.78
CA GLN A 44 13.88 11.01 -6.16
C GLN A 44 13.28 12.27 -6.78
N GLU A 45 13.18 12.33 -8.12
CA GLU A 45 12.58 13.49 -8.80
C GLU A 45 11.10 13.65 -8.43
N LEU A 46 10.37 12.54 -8.28
CA LEU A 46 8.98 12.55 -7.83
C LEU A 46 8.85 13.04 -6.38
N ASP A 47 9.69 12.54 -5.48
CA ASP A 47 9.71 12.92 -4.07
C ASP A 47 10.04 14.42 -3.92
N ASP A 48 10.98 14.95 -4.70
CA ASP A 48 11.36 16.37 -4.70
C ASP A 48 10.18 17.25 -5.12
N ILE A 49 9.41 16.85 -6.14
CA ILE A 49 8.20 17.58 -6.58
C ILE A 49 7.11 17.55 -5.51
N LEU A 50 6.88 16.40 -4.86
CA LEU A 50 5.86 16.28 -3.82
C LEU A 50 6.19 17.16 -2.61
N ALA A 51 7.48 17.26 -2.26
CA ALA A 51 7.95 18.14 -1.19
C ALA A 51 7.75 19.64 -1.48
N GLU A 52 7.58 20.04 -2.75
CA GLU A 52 7.23 21.41 -3.13
C GLU A 52 5.72 21.70 -3.08
N ILE A 53 4.87 20.65 -3.06
CA ILE A 53 3.41 20.75 -3.15
C ILE A 53 2.73 20.65 -1.77
N ASP A 54 3.38 20.00 -0.81
CA ASP A 54 2.99 19.97 0.62
C ASP A 54 3.15 21.34 1.31
#